data_AF-A0A920AF72-F1
#
_entry.id   AF-A0A920AF72-F1
#
_cell.length_a   1.000
_cell.length_b   1.000
_cell.length_c   1.000
_cell.angle_alpha   90.00
_cell.angle_beta   90.00
_cell.angle_gamma   90.00
#
_symmetry.space_group_name_H-M   'P 1'
#
loop_
_entity.id
_entity.type
_entity.pdbx_description
1 polymer ?
#
loop_
_entity_poly.entity_id
_entity_poly.type
_entity_poly.pdbx_seq_one_letter_code
_entity_poly.pdbx_strand_id
1 'polypeptide(L)'
;MWKKDYLQKHINAILALPSVDVESVKSSKFKVVVDAVNSSGGIYIPALLEAMGVEVVKLYCDPTGEFPHNPEPLPEHLHDLCSLVVSSNADLGFVVDPDVDRLAIVSEDGSIFGEEYTLVAVADYILHLKKEMLYLIYLQLELYMM
;
A
#
# COMPACT_ATOMS: atom_id res chain seq x y z
N MET A 1 24.18 -14.24 17.95
CA MET A 1 22.92 -13.53 18.28
C MET A 1 21.97 -13.74 17.10
N TRP A 2 20.95 -14.57 17.23
CA TRP A 2 20.01 -14.86 16.14
C TRP A 2 19.07 -13.65 15.98
N LYS A 3 19.41 -12.68 15.11
CA LYS A 3 18.45 -11.66 14.69
C LYS A 3 17.46 -12.35 13.76
N LYS A 4 16.27 -12.69 14.27
CA LYS A 4 15.15 -13.06 13.41
C LYS A 4 14.72 -11.81 12.66
N ASP A 5 14.96 -11.80 11.36
CA ASP A 5 14.50 -10.74 10.47
C ASP A 5 13.02 -10.97 10.13
N TYR A 6 12.15 -10.45 10.99
CA TYR A 6 10.70 -10.51 10.78
C TYR A 6 10.23 -9.57 9.67
N LEU A 7 11.01 -8.54 9.33
CA LEU A 7 10.71 -7.61 8.24
C LEU A 7 10.72 -8.36 6.91
N GLN A 8 11.85 -8.99 6.56
CA GLN A 8 11.94 -9.71 5.28
C GLN A 8 10.97 -10.88 5.22
N LYS A 9 10.77 -11.59 6.34
CA LYS A 9 9.79 -12.68 6.41
C LYS A 9 8.37 -12.19 6.14
N HIS A 10 7.98 -11.04 6.70
CA HIS A 10 6.66 -10.46 6.51
C HIS A 10 6.47 -9.95 5.08
N ILE A 11 7.44 -9.22 4.54
CA ILE A 11 7.44 -8.76 3.14
C ILE A 11 7.30 -9.94 2.19
N ASN A 12 8.10 -10.99 2.36
CA ASN A 12 8.02 -12.19 1.51
C ASN A 12 6.64 -12.87 1.59
N ALA A 13 5.99 -12.85 2.75
CA ALA A 13 4.64 -13.42 2.90
C ALA A 13 3.58 -12.59 2.14
N ILE A 14 3.70 -11.26 2.14
CA ILE A 14 2.83 -10.36 1.37
C ILE A 14 3.04 -10.54 -0.13
N LEU A 15 4.30 -10.50 -0.58
CA LEU A 15 4.65 -10.64 -2.01
C LEU A 15 4.28 -12.01 -2.60
N ALA A 16 4.08 -13.03 -1.75
CA ALA A 16 3.65 -14.37 -2.15
C ALA A 16 2.11 -14.52 -2.26
N LEU A 17 1.33 -13.49 -1.90
CA LEU A 17 -0.12 -13.54 -2.01
C LEU A 17 -0.53 -13.60 -3.49
N PRO A 18 -1.46 -14.49 -3.90
CA PRO A 18 -1.91 -14.59 -5.30
C PRO A 18 -2.56 -13.32 -5.84
N SER A 19 -3.03 -12.44 -4.96
CA SER A 19 -3.63 -11.15 -5.29
C SER A 19 -2.63 -10.00 -5.36
N VAL A 20 -1.32 -10.26 -5.26
CA VAL A 20 -0.28 -9.23 -5.34
C VAL A 20 0.51 -9.44 -6.63
N ASP A 21 0.27 -8.57 -7.60
CA ASP A 21 0.97 -8.57 -8.89
C ASP A 21 2.14 -7.59 -8.87
N VAL A 22 3.31 -8.10 -8.46
CA VAL A 22 4.54 -7.31 -8.30
C VAL A 22 5.04 -6.76 -9.64
N GLU A 23 4.93 -7.54 -10.72
CA GLU A 23 5.46 -7.13 -12.04
C GLU A 23 4.62 -6.00 -12.63
N SER A 24 3.29 -6.06 -12.50
CA SER A 24 2.42 -4.97 -12.91
C SER A 24 2.74 -3.68 -12.15
N VAL A 25 2.86 -3.73 -10.83
CA VAL A 25 3.20 -2.56 -9.99
C VAL A 25 4.56 -1.97 -10.39
N LYS A 26 5.57 -2.82 -10.55
CA LYS A 26 6.92 -2.41 -10.96
C LYS A 26 6.94 -1.77 -12.34
N SER A 27 6.14 -2.29 -13.28
CA SER A 27 6.07 -1.76 -14.64
C SER A 27 5.44 -0.37 -14.72
N SER A 28 4.52 -0.07 -13.79
CA SER A 28 3.87 1.25 -13.67
C SER A 28 4.80 2.35 -13.18
N LYS A 29 5.90 1.99 -12.50
CA LYS A 29 6.89 2.93 -11.94
C LYS A 29 6.26 3.99 -11.03
N PHE A 30 5.37 3.54 -10.15
CA PHE A 30 4.69 4.43 -9.23
C PHE A 30 5.69 5.18 -8.34
N LYS A 31 5.34 6.43 -8.04
CA LYS A 31 5.94 7.26 -7.01
C LYS A 31 4.92 7.49 -5.90
N VAL A 32 5.26 7.12 -4.67
CA VAL A 32 4.32 7.13 -3.54
C VAL A 32 4.92 7.91 -2.37
N VAL A 33 4.14 8.81 -1.78
CA VAL A 33 4.49 9.44 -0.50
C VAL A 33 4.01 8.56 0.65
N VAL A 34 4.86 8.33 1.65
CA VAL A 34 4.49 7.54 2.84
C VAL A 34 4.64 8.41 4.07
N ASP A 35 3.54 8.63 4.78
CA ASP A 35 3.50 9.16 6.14
C ASP A 35 3.35 8.01 7.14
N ALA A 36 4.34 7.86 8.02
CA ALA A 36 4.34 6.80 9.03
C ALA A 36 4.29 7.33 10.47
N VAL A 37 3.96 8.61 10.66
CA VAL A 37 3.71 9.25 11.96
C VAL A 37 4.85 8.97 12.96
N ASN A 38 6.09 8.93 12.48
CA ASN A 38 7.30 8.62 13.25
C ASN A 38 7.20 7.31 14.07
N SER A 39 6.59 6.27 13.49
CA SER A 39 6.45 4.95 14.11
C SER A 39 6.94 3.80 13.21
N SER A 40 6.63 2.56 13.59
CA SER A 40 7.12 1.33 12.97
C SER A 40 6.83 1.22 11.46
N GLY A 41 5.77 1.88 10.98
CA GLY A 41 5.42 1.96 9.56
C GLY A 41 6.54 2.56 8.69
N GLY A 42 7.37 3.43 9.26
CA GLY A 42 8.46 4.10 8.54
C GLY A 42 9.59 3.16 8.13
N ILE A 43 9.65 1.97 8.72
CA ILE A 43 10.54 0.88 8.32
C ILE A 43 9.83 -0.07 7.35
N TYR A 44 8.60 -0.49 7.70
CA TYR A 44 7.92 -1.59 7.01
C TYR A 44 7.28 -1.18 5.68
N ILE A 45 6.59 -0.05 5.63
CA ILE A 45 5.85 0.39 4.44
C ILE A 45 6.82 0.76 3.30
N PRO A 46 7.86 1.59 3.52
CA PRO A 46 8.82 1.87 2.46
C PRO A 46 9.53 0.62 1.95
N ALA A 47 9.95 -0.29 2.84
CA ALA A 47 10.64 -1.51 2.43
C ALA A 47 9.76 -2.44 1.57
N LEU A 48 8.45 -2.54 1.86
CA LEU A 48 7.51 -3.28 1.04
C LEU A 48 7.34 -2.65 -0.35
N LEU A 49 7.11 -1.34 -0.40
CA LEU A 49 6.90 -0.61 -1.66
C LEU A 49 8.16 -0.63 -2.55
N GLU A 50 9.33 -0.41 -1.96
CA GLU A 50 10.63 -0.50 -2.66
C GLU A 50 10.86 -1.92 -3.21
N ALA A 51 10.49 -2.98 -2.47
CA ALA A 51 10.55 -4.36 -2.96
C ALA A 51 9.61 -4.62 -4.16
N MET A 52 8.55 -3.83 -4.31
CA MET A 52 7.65 -3.83 -5.45
C MET A 52 8.10 -2.91 -6.59
N GLY A 53 9.23 -2.21 -6.45
CA GLY A 53 9.78 -1.31 -7.47
C GLY A 53 9.18 0.09 -7.48
N VAL A 54 8.52 0.50 -6.40
CA VAL A 54 7.93 1.83 -6.22
C VAL A 54 9.00 2.83 -5.74
N GLU A 55 9.00 4.05 -6.29
CA GLU A 55 9.78 5.18 -5.77
C GLU A 55 9.08 5.74 -4.52
N VAL A 56 9.72 5.68 -3.35
CA VAL A 56 9.10 6.13 -2.10
C VAL A 56 9.65 7.49 -1.66
N VAL A 57 8.75 8.45 -1.46
CA VAL A 57 9.02 9.73 -0.79
C VAL A 57 8.61 9.60 0.68
N LYS A 58 9.59 9.66 1.59
CA LYS A 58 9.36 9.45 3.02
C LYS A 58 8.94 10.75 3.71
N LEU A 59 7.82 10.71 4.40
CA LEU A 59 7.32 11.72 5.33
C LEU A 59 7.21 11.05 6.71
N TYR A 60 7.80 11.66 7.74
CA TYR A 60 7.68 11.16 9.12
C TYR A 60 7.94 9.64 9.29
N CYS A 61 9.02 9.13 8.66
CA CYS A 61 9.36 7.71 8.66
C CYS A 61 10.43 7.30 9.68
N ASP A 62 10.95 8.24 10.48
CA ASP A 62 11.92 7.92 11.52
C ASP A 62 11.18 7.51 12.80
N PRO A 63 11.35 6.28 13.31
CA PRO A 63 10.55 5.74 14.42
C PRO A 63 11.03 6.31 15.77
N THR A 64 10.82 7.60 16.00
CA THR A 64 11.24 8.31 17.21
C THR A 64 10.26 8.13 18.36
N GLY A 65 9.00 7.80 18.06
CA GLY A 65 7.90 7.79 19.04
C GLY A 65 7.35 9.19 19.37
N GLU A 66 7.85 10.23 18.71
CA GLU A 66 7.33 11.60 18.79
C GLU A 66 6.43 11.87 17.57
N PHE A 67 5.12 11.88 17.79
CA PHE A 67 4.15 12.04 16.71
C PHE A 67 4.13 13.49 16.18
N PRO A 68 4.35 13.70 14.87
CA PRO A 68 4.45 15.03 14.26
C PRO A 68 3.09 15.71 14.09
N HIS A 69 2.04 14.91 14.00
CA HIS A 69 0.64 15.34 14.02
C HIS A 69 -0.17 14.31 14.83
N ASN A 70 -1.47 14.57 14.99
CA ASN A 70 -2.37 13.61 15.62
C ASN A 70 -2.41 12.32 14.77
N PRO A 71 -2.15 11.13 15.36
CA PRO A 71 -2.02 9.88 14.62
C PRO A 71 -3.34 9.38 13.99
N GLU A 72 -4.47 9.97 14.35
CA GLU A 72 -5.73 9.67 13.67
C GLU A 72 -5.69 10.20 12.22
N PRO A 73 -5.87 9.36 11.18
CA PRO A 73 -5.71 9.74 9.77
C PRO A 73 -6.92 10.53 9.23
N LEU A 74 -7.28 11.62 9.90
CA LEU A 74 -8.37 12.52 9.50
C LEU A 74 -7.86 13.65 8.61
N PRO A 75 -8.70 14.19 7.70
CA PRO A 75 -8.29 15.23 6.76
C PRO A 75 -7.54 16.42 7.35
N GLU A 76 -7.95 16.89 8.53
CA GLU A 76 -7.32 18.00 9.25
C GLU A 76 -5.89 17.72 9.73
N HIS A 77 -5.44 16.47 9.75
CA HIS A 77 -4.10 16.09 10.18
C HIS A 77 -3.16 15.79 9.00
N LEU A 78 -3.67 15.66 7.78
CA LEU A 78 -2.94 15.16 6.61
C LEU A 78 -2.42 16.26 5.68
N HIS A 79 -2.41 17.52 6.13
CA HIS A 79 -2.02 18.67 5.30
C HIS A 79 -0.63 18.53 4.67
N ASP A 80 0.35 18.02 5.43
CA ASP A 80 1.72 17.83 4.94
C ASP A 80 1.78 16.72 3.89
N LEU A 81 1.09 15.60 4.13
CA LEU A 81 1.00 14.49 3.17
C LEU A 81 0.35 14.94 1.87
N CYS A 82 -0.84 15.56 1.94
CA CYS A 82 -1.54 16.08 0.76
C CYS A 82 -0.68 17.06 -0.03
N SER A 83 -0.01 17.99 0.65
CA SER A 83 0.87 18.97 0.01
C SER A 83 2.10 18.32 -0.63
N LEU A 84 2.67 17.31 0.03
CA LEU A 84 3.84 16.60 -0.46
C LEU A 84 3.53 15.71 -1.67
N VAL A 85 2.36 15.05 -1.69
CA VAL A 85 1.89 14.30 -2.87
C VAL A 85 1.86 15.19 -4.10
N VAL A 86 1.17 16.33 -4.01
CA VAL A 86 1.04 17.28 -5.13
C VAL A 86 2.39 17.88 -5.52
N SER A 87 3.16 18.39 -4.55
CA SER A 87 4.43 19.08 -4.84
C SER A 87 5.54 18.14 -5.35
N SER A 88 5.49 16.85 -5.00
CA SER A 88 6.43 15.84 -5.48
C SER A 88 6.00 15.16 -6.79
N ASN A 89 4.81 15.49 -7.32
CA ASN A 89 4.13 14.80 -8.41
C ASN A 89 4.10 13.27 -8.18
N ALA A 90 3.73 12.86 -6.97
CA ALA A 90 3.51 11.46 -6.65
C ALA A 90 2.16 10.99 -7.18
N ASP A 91 2.04 9.70 -7.50
CA ASP A 91 0.81 9.09 -8.00
C ASP A 91 -0.23 8.90 -6.89
N LEU A 92 0.22 8.79 -5.64
CA LEU A 92 -0.63 8.75 -4.44
C LEU A 92 0.20 8.90 -3.15
N GLY A 93 -0.49 9.10 -2.04
CA GLY A 93 0.05 9.07 -0.70
C GLY A 93 -0.59 7.99 0.17
N PHE A 94 0.18 7.44 1.10
CA PHE A 94 -0.30 6.56 2.15
C PHE A 94 0.01 7.16 3.52
N VAL A 95 -0.96 7.11 4.43
CA VAL A 95 -0.76 7.32 5.86
C VAL A 95 -1.18 6.09 6.63
N VAL A 96 -0.36 5.72 7.61
CA VAL A 96 -0.66 4.64 8.56
C VAL A 96 -0.61 5.19 9.98
N ASP A 97 -1.32 4.55 10.90
CA ASP A 97 -1.26 4.88 12.31
C ASP A 97 -0.07 4.18 13.01
N PRO A 98 0.24 4.50 14.28
CA PRO A 98 1.50 4.08 14.90
C PRO A 98 1.74 2.57 14.98
N ASP A 99 0.71 1.74 15.12
CA ASP A 99 0.79 0.27 15.12
C ASP A 99 0.51 -0.38 13.76
N VAL A 100 0.25 0.44 12.73
CA VAL A 100 0.25 0.07 11.32
C VAL A 100 -0.84 -0.95 10.97
N ASP A 101 -2.00 -0.84 11.61
CA ASP A 101 -3.18 -1.65 11.28
C ASP A 101 -4.24 -0.86 10.49
N ARG A 102 -4.13 0.47 10.43
CA ARG A 102 -4.94 1.35 9.59
C ARG A 102 -4.16 1.93 8.42
N LEU A 103 -4.90 2.25 7.35
CA LEU A 103 -4.40 2.86 6.13
C LEU A 103 -5.43 3.88 5.64
N ALA A 104 -4.99 5.11 5.38
CA ALA A 104 -5.71 6.05 4.53
C ALA A 104 -4.88 6.43 3.30
N ILE A 105 -5.57 6.79 2.23
CA ILE A 105 -4.98 7.02 0.91
C ILE A 105 -5.26 8.46 0.48
N VAL A 106 -4.26 9.09 -0.12
CA VAL A 106 -4.34 10.42 -0.74
C VAL A 106 -4.13 10.26 -2.23
N SER A 107 -5.04 10.81 -3.03
CA SER A 107 -4.96 10.82 -4.49
C SER A 107 -3.89 11.78 -5.00
N GLU A 108 -3.52 11.65 -6.27
CA GLU A 108 -2.50 12.46 -6.95
C GLU A 108 -2.78 13.97 -6.92
N ASP A 109 -4.04 14.36 -6.79
CA ASP A 109 -4.50 15.75 -6.67
C ASP A 109 -4.48 16.29 -5.23
N GLY A 110 -4.05 15.46 -4.27
CA GLY A 110 -4.00 15.78 -2.84
C GLY A 110 -5.34 15.59 -2.12
N SER A 111 -6.40 15.14 -2.81
CA SER A 111 -7.66 14.79 -2.16
C SER A 111 -7.56 13.47 -1.41
N ILE A 112 -8.37 13.30 -0.37
CA ILE A 112 -8.36 12.07 0.44
C ILE A 112 -9.33 11.07 -0.15
N PHE A 113 -8.81 9.87 -0.41
CA PHE A 113 -9.60 8.74 -0.84
C PHE A 113 -10.13 8.03 0.41
N GLY A 114 -11.39 8.31 0.75
CA GLY A 114 -12.02 7.85 2.00
C GLY A 114 -11.86 6.36 2.26
N GLU A 115 -11.72 5.99 3.54
CA GLU A 115 -11.48 4.61 3.98
C GLU A 115 -12.59 3.66 3.50
N GLU A 116 -13.83 4.13 3.43
CA GLU A 116 -14.97 3.37 2.90
C GLU A 116 -14.77 2.98 1.42
N TYR A 117 -14.13 3.84 0.63
CA TYR A 117 -13.83 3.56 -0.77
C TYR A 117 -12.66 2.59 -0.90
N THR A 118 -11.70 2.63 0.04
CA THR A 118 -10.57 1.68 0.07
C THR A 118 -11.06 0.25 0.21
N LEU A 119 -11.96 0.00 1.17
CA LEU A 119 -12.55 -1.33 1.34
C LEU A 119 -13.32 -1.79 0.09
N VAL A 120 -14.12 -0.90 -0.50
CA VAL A 120 -14.91 -1.21 -1.70
C VAL A 120 -14.00 -1.51 -2.90
N ALA A 121 -12.97 -0.70 -3.14
CA ALA A 121 -12.03 -0.87 -4.24
C ALA A 121 -11.25 -2.19 -4.14
N VAL A 122 -10.76 -2.52 -2.94
CA VAL A 122 -10.05 -3.78 -2.70
C VAL A 122 -11.01 -4.97 -2.82
N ALA A 123 -12.24 -4.87 -2.32
CA ALA A 123 -13.23 -5.93 -2.45
C ALA A 123 -13.58 -6.22 -3.92
N ASP A 124 -13.80 -5.17 -4.72
CA ASP A 124 -14.07 -5.30 -6.16
C ASP A 124 -12.90 -5.98 -6.89
N TYR A 125 -11.66 -5.55 -6.61
CA TYR A 125 -10.45 -6.17 -7.15
C TYR A 125 -10.35 -7.66 -6.82
N ILE A 126 -10.52 -8.04 -5.55
CA ILE A 126 -10.42 -9.44 -5.10
C ILE A 126 -11.54 -10.30 -5.72
N LEU A 127 -12.75 -9.77 -5.86
CA LEU A 127 -13.87 -10.48 -6.50
C LEU A 127 -13.63 -10.65 -8.01
N HIS A 128 -13.02 -9.67 -8.66
CA HIS A 128 -12.63 -9.76 -10.06
C HIS A 128 -11.66 -10.93 -10.29
N LEU A 129 -10.58 -11.02 -9.50
CA LEU A 129 -9.61 -12.11 -9.59
C LEU A 129 -10.25 -13.50 -9.41
N LYS A 130 -11.21 -13.63 -8.50
CA LYS A 130 -11.93 -14.90 -8.30
C LYS A 130 -12.81 -15.25 -9.49
N LYS A 131 -13.50 -14.27 -10.07
CA LYS A 131 -14.36 -14.48 -11.25
C LYS A 131 -13.53 -14.92 -12.45
N GLU A 132 -12.39 -14.28 -12.68
CA GLU A 132 -11.45 -14.69 -13.73
C GLU A 132 -10.94 -16.12 -13.51
N MET A 133 -10.59 -16.48 -12.27
CA MET A 133 -10.18 -17.84 -11.95
C MET A 133 -11.27 -18.89 -12.24
N LEU A 134 -12.53 -18.61 -11.87
CA LEU A 134 -13.66 -19.49 -12.21
C LEU A 134 -13.87 -19.60 -13.73
N TYR A 135 -13.72 -18.51 -14.46
CA TYR A 135 -13.86 -18.48 -15.91
C TYR A 135 -12.77 -19.28 -16.62
N LEU A 136 -11.52 -19.19 -16.17
CA LEU A 136 -10.40 -19.99 -16.68
C LEU A 136 -10.61 -21.49 -16.46
N ILE A 137 -11.12 -21.88 -15.28
CA ILE A 137 -11.47 -23.29 -15.00
C ILE A 137 -12.57 -23.78 -15.96
N TYR A 138 -13.59 -22.96 -16.20
CA TYR A 138 -14.68 -23.30 -17.12
C TYR A 138 -14.17 -23.52 -18.55
N LEU A 139 -13.35 -22.60 -19.09
CA LEU A 139 -12.75 -22.74 -20.42
C LEU A 139 -11.86 -23.98 -20.54
N GLN A 140 -11.10 -24.31 -19.48
CA GLN A 140 -10.25 -25.49 -19.46
C GLN A 140 -11.07 -26.79 -19.47
N LEU A 141 -12.24 -26.80 -18.81
CA LEU A 141 -13.17 -27.93 -18.85
C LEU A 141 -13.82 -28.10 -20.24
N GLU A 142 -14.21 -27.01 -20.92
CA GLU A 142 -14.74 -27.08 -22.29
C GLU A 142 -13.71 -27.64 -23.28
N LEU A 143 -12.45 -27.20 -23.20
CA LEU A 143 -11.37 -27.72 -24.05
C LEU A 143 -11.11 -29.21 -23.84
N TYR A 144 -11.31 -29.72 -22.62
CA TYR A 144 -11.07 -31.13 -22.27
C TYR A 144 -12.23 -32.04 -22.69
N MET A 145 -13.40 -31.46 -22.95
CA MET A 145 -14.61 -32.16 -23.39
C MET A 145 -14.75 -32.21 -24.93
N MET A 146 -13.81 -31.62 -25.67
CA MET A 146 -13.68 -31.68 -27.14
C MET A 146 -12.59 -32.67 -27.56
#